data_AF-A0A554FKI1-F1
#
_entry.id   AF-A0A554FKI1-F1
#
_cell.length_a   1.000
_cell.length_b   1.000
_cell.length_c   1.000
_cell.angle_alpha   90.00
_cell.angle_beta   90.00
_cell.angle_gamma   90.00
#
_symmetry.space_group_name_H-M   'P 1'
#
loop_
_entity.id
_entity.type
_entity.pdbx_description
1 polymer ?
#
loop_
_entity_poly.entity_id
_entity_poly.type
_entity_poly.pdbx_seq_one_letter_code
_entity_poly.pdbx_strand_id
1 'polypeptide(L)'
;MGESCVLVAATGAVMGDPTAQGYDVKLQHSSDNGADDAWTDYVPTGLGSASVQLAAANAFAEKDVDLGAAKRFIRVAEATTLTGGTSPSLQACAFVVFGGAMTLPV
;
A
#
# COMPACT_ATOMS: atom_id res chain seq x y z
N MET A 1 -4.82 23.22 0.28
CA MET A 1 -3.85 22.16 -0.08
C MET A 1 -4.07 21.05 0.93
N GLY A 2 -4.47 19.86 0.45
CA GLY A 2 -5.01 18.78 1.27
C GLY A 2 -3.93 17.88 1.88
N GLU A 3 -4.34 17.11 2.88
CA GLU A 3 -3.52 16.04 3.45
C GLU A 3 -3.18 15.02 2.36
N SER A 4 -1.92 14.60 2.24
CA SER A 4 -1.49 13.67 1.20
C SER A 4 -0.44 12.69 1.70
N CYS A 5 -0.22 11.62 0.94
CA CYS A 5 0.90 10.74 1.16
C CYS A 5 1.37 10.07 -0.13
N VAL A 6 2.57 9.48 -0.08
CA VAL A 6 3.06 8.55 -1.08
C VAL A 6 2.99 7.14 -0.51
N LEU A 7 2.25 6.25 -1.17
CA LEU A 7 2.25 4.82 -0.90
C LEU A 7 3.41 4.18 -1.67
N VAL A 8 4.29 3.47 -0.97
CA VAL A 8 5.47 2.85 -1.54
C VAL A 8 5.44 1.34 -1.30
N ALA A 9 5.82 0.57 -2.32
CA ALA A 9 5.95 -0.88 -2.26
C ALA A 9 7.25 -1.32 -2.94
N ALA A 10 7.91 -2.32 -2.37
CA ALA A 10 9.06 -2.97 -2.98
C ALA A 10 9.02 -4.48 -2.77
N THR A 11 9.56 -5.19 -3.74
CA THR A 11 9.79 -6.63 -3.72
C THR A 11 11.29 -6.88 -3.82
N GLY A 12 11.76 -7.92 -3.14
CA GLY A 12 13.15 -8.35 -3.14
C GLY A 12 13.30 -9.74 -3.73
N ALA A 13 14.18 -10.53 -3.12
CA ALA A 13 14.48 -11.88 -3.58
C ALA A 13 13.27 -12.83 -3.51
N VAL A 14 13.25 -13.79 -4.43
CA VAL A 14 12.28 -14.88 -4.50
C VAL A 14 13.01 -16.20 -4.31
N MET A 15 12.42 -17.11 -3.54
CA MET A 15 12.93 -18.47 -3.32
C MET A 15 11.84 -19.50 -3.63
N GLY A 16 12.25 -20.75 -3.86
CA GLY A 16 11.34 -21.87 -4.07
C GLY A 16 10.69 -21.93 -5.46
N ASP A 17 11.21 -21.15 -6.42
CA ASP A 17 10.85 -21.18 -7.85
C ASP A 17 9.34 -21.18 -8.15
N PRO A 18 8.56 -20.20 -7.63
CA PRO A 18 7.16 -20.05 -8.02
C PRO A 18 7.06 -19.80 -9.53
N THR A 19 6.03 -20.37 -10.17
CA THR A 19 5.75 -20.16 -11.59
C THR A 19 4.99 -18.86 -11.85
N ALA A 20 4.39 -18.28 -10.81
CA ALA A 20 3.82 -16.94 -10.84
C ALA A 20 3.91 -16.29 -9.45
N GLN A 21 4.06 -14.97 -9.44
CA GLN A 21 4.07 -14.16 -8.24
C GLN A 21 3.27 -12.88 -8.42
N GLY A 22 2.79 -12.33 -7.31
CA GLY A 22 2.16 -11.03 -7.24
C GLY A 22 2.28 -10.45 -5.84
N TYR A 23 2.38 -9.14 -5.76
CA TYR A 23 2.36 -8.39 -4.52
C TYR A 23 1.50 -7.15 -4.72
N ASP A 24 0.34 -7.16 -4.10
CA ASP A 24 -0.64 -6.09 -4.15
C ASP A 24 -0.61 -5.32 -2.83
N VAL A 25 -0.44 -4.01 -2.93
CA VAL A 25 -0.38 -3.11 -1.79
C VAL A 25 -1.45 -2.05 -1.97
N LYS A 26 -2.28 -1.87 -0.95
CA LYS A 26 -3.37 -0.88 -0.98
C LYS A 26 -3.50 -0.15 0.33
N LEU A 27 -3.98 1.08 0.27
CA LEU A 27 -4.34 1.85 1.45
C LEU A 27 -5.75 1.48 1.91
N GLN A 28 -5.90 1.26 3.20
CA GLN A 28 -7.19 1.07 3.86
C GLN A 28 -7.40 2.12 4.93
N HIS A 29 -8.66 2.44 5.22
CA HIS A 29 -9.02 3.41 6.25
C HIS A 29 -10.08 2.89 7.23
N SER A 30 -10.09 3.47 8.43
CA SER A 30 -11.06 3.21 9.50
C SER A 30 -11.19 4.45 10.40
N SER A 31 -12.35 4.65 11.01
CA SER A 31 -12.58 5.71 12.00
C SER A 31 -12.08 5.35 13.40
N ASP A 32 -11.84 4.08 13.69
CA ASP A 32 -11.58 3.57 15.06
C ASP A 32 -10.53 2.46 15.11
N ASN A 33 -9.65 2.39 14.11
CA ASN A 33 -8.60 1.37 14.01
C ASN A 33 -9.14 -0.07 13.84
N GLY A 34 -10.36 -0.21 13.31
CA GLY A 34 -10.98 -1.49 12.99
C GLY A 34 -11.74 -2.13 14.14
N ALA A 35 -12.10 -1.36 15.16
CA ALA A 35 -12.82 -1.87 16.34
C ALA A 35 -14.29 -2.14 15.99
N ASP A 36 -15.03 -1.10 15.61
CA ASP A 36 -16.43 -1.16 15.17
C ASP A 36 -16.55 -0.77 13.68
N ASP A 37 -15.65 0.10 13.18
CA ASP A 37 -15.53 0.47 11.76
C ASP A 37 -14.42 -0.36 11.10
N ALA A 38 -14.81 -1.49 10.51
CA ALA A 38 -13.91 -2.38 9.81
C ALA A 38 -13.08 -1.65 8.74
N TRP A 39 -11.83 -2.10 8.60
CA TRP A 39 -10.93 -1.60 7.58
C TRP A 39 -11.48 -1.84 6.18
N THR A 40 -11.59 -0.76 5.42
CA THR A 40 -12.09 -0.78 4.04
C THR A 40 -11.07 -0.14 3.12
N ASP A 41 -11.06 -0.59 1.86
CA ASP A 41 -10.15 -0.07 0.85
C ASP A 41 -10.42 1.41 0.61
N TYR A 42 -9.37 2.23 0.70
CA TYR A 42 -9.48 3.65 0.49
C TYR A 42 -9.48 3.97 -1.01
N VAL A 43 -10.49 4.73 -1.44
CA VAL A 43 -10.64 5.21 -2.82
C VAL A 43 -10.61 6.74 -2.80
N PRO A 44 -9.48 7.36 -3.18
CA PRO A 44 -9.36 8.81 -3.33
C PRO A 44 -10.37 9.34 -4.35
N THR A 45 -10.84 10.57 -4.13
CA THR A 45 -11.67 11.25 -5.13
C THR A 45 -10.82 11.59 -6.36
N GLY A 46 -11.20 11.05 -7.52
CA GLY A 46 -10.64 11.43 -8.82
C GLY A 46 -9.30 10.79 -9.25
N LEU A 47 -8.57 10.07 -8.38
CA LEU A 47 -7.22 9.54 -8.68
C LEU A 47 -7.10 8.01 -8.86
N GLY A 48 -8.23 7.31 -9.01
CA GLY A 48 -8.26 5.84 -9.11
C GLY A 48 -8.04 5.17 -7.75
N SER A 49 -7.71 3.88 -7.73
CA SER A 49 -7.44 3.15 -6.47
C SER A 49 -6.16 3.66 -5.79
N ALA A 50 -6.15 3.71 -4.45
CA ALA A 50 -4.94 3.93 -3.65
C ALA A 50 -4.16 2.62 -3.52
N SER A 51 -3.66 2.09 -4.64
CA SER A 51 -2.99 0.80 -4.71
C SER A 51 -1.85 0.76 -5.71
N VAL A 52 -0.89 -0.14 -5.48
CA VAL A 52 0.19 -0.51 -6.40
C VAL A 52 0.31 -2.02 -6.47
N GLN A 53 0.76 -2.54 -7.61
CA GLN A 53 0.93 -3.97 -7.84
C GLN A 53 2.33 -4.23 -8.42
N LEU A 54 3.01 -5.23 -7.87
CA LEU A 54 4.32 -5.69 -8.29
C LEU A 54 4.23 -7.18 -8.66
N ALA A 55 4.50 -7.51 -9.92
CA ALA A 55 4.48 -8.90 -10.42
C ALA A 55 5.88 -9.49 -10.61
N ALA A 56 6.94 -8.71 -10.38
CA ALA A 56 8.33 -9.12 -10.55
C ALA A 56 9.08 -9.09 -9.21
N ALA A 57 10.17 -9.84 -9.11
CA ALA A 57 11.13 -9.74 -8.01
C ALA A 57 12.01 -8.50 -8.20
N ASN A 58 12.62 -7.99 -7.11
CA ASN A 58 13.51 -6.83 -7.13
C ASN A 58 12.87 -5.59 -7.80
N ALA A 59 11.58 -5.39 -7.61
CA ALA A 59 10.82 -4.31 -8.22
C ALA A 59 10.32 -3.31 -7.19
N PHE A 60 10.06 -2.08 -7.63
CA PHE A 60 9.63 -0.95 -6.81
C PHE A 60 8.49 -0.20 -7.51
N ALA A 61 7.51 0.24 -6.73
CA ALA A 61 6.42 1.09 -7.21
C ALA A 61 5.99 2.09 -6.13
N GLU A 62 5.55 3.26 -6.57
CA GLU A 62 4.99 4.29 -5.72
C GLU A 62 3.73 4.89 -6.31
N LYS A 63 2.88 5.45 -5.45
CA LYS A 63 1.63 6.09 -5.84
C LYS A 63 1.35 7.28 -4.92
N ASP A 64 1.17 8.45 -5.53
CA ASP A 64 0.63 9.62 -4.85
C ASP A 64 -0.84 9.41 -4.51
N VAL A 65 -1.21 9.72 -3.27
CA VAL A 65 -2.55 9.55 -2.72
C VAL A 65 -2.97 10.85 -2.04
N ASP A 66 -4.09 11.41 -2.49
CA ASP A 66 -4.82 12.45 -1.76
C ASP A 66 -5.56 11.81 -0.57
N LEU A 67 -5.34 12.31 0.64
CA LEU A 67 -5.94 11.82 1.87
C LEU A 67 -7.12 12.69 2.34
N GLY A 68 -7.54 13.71 1.59
CA GLY A 68 -8.58 14.64 2.03
C GLY A 68 -9.95 14.01 2.33
N ALA A 69 -10.18 12.78 1.88
CA ALA A 69 -11.39 11.99 2.20
C ALA A 69 -11.10 10.74 3.06
N ALA A 70 -9.88 10.58 3.56
CA ALA A 70 -9.50 9.46 4.40
C ALA A 70 -10.17 9.57 5.79
N LYS A 71 -10.45 8.43 6.41
CA LYS A 71 -10.86 8.39 7.82
C LYS A 71 -9.62 8.58 8.69
N ARG A 72 -9.86 8.77 10.00
CA ARG A 72 -8.83 9.08 11.00
C ARG A 72 -7.62 8.13 10.98
N PHE A 73 -7.85 6.85 10.74
CA PHE A 73 -6.78 5.85 10.70
C PHE A 73 -6.61 5.33 9.30
N ILE A 74 -5.36 5.23 8.87
CA ILE A 74 -4.97 4.53 7.65
C ILE A 74 -4.03 3.38 7.99
N ARG A 75 -4.05 2.33 7.16
CA ARG A 75 -3.05 1.27 7.17
C ARG A 75 -2.71 0.84 5.76
N VAL A 76 -1.56 0.22 5.61
CA VAL A 76 -1.20 -0.51 4.41
C VAL A 76 -1.71 -1.94 4.53
N ALA A 77 -2.45 -2.41 3.54
CA ALA A 77 -2.83 -3.81 3.40
C ALA A 77 -2.01 -4.43 2.27
N GLU A 78 -1.25 -5.46 2.63
CA GLU A 78 -0.34 -6.18 1.75
C GLU A 78 -0.92 -7.56 1.44
N ALA A 79 -0.91 -7.96 0.17
CA ALA A 79 -1.33 -9.28 -0.27
C ALA A 79 -0.29 -9.87 -1.23
N THR A 80 0.35 -10.94 -0.79
CA THR A 80 1.31 -11.70 -1.60
C THR A 80 0.64 -12.92 -2.18
N THR A 81 0.80 -13.14 -3.48
CA THR A 81 0.35 -14.34 -4.19
C THR A 81 1.55 -15.06 -4.76
N LEU A 82 1.71 -16.34 -4.46
CA LEU A 82 2.75 -17.22 -5.01
C LEU A 82 2.09 -18.50 -5.48
N THR A 83 2.39 -18.93 -6.71
CA THR A 83 1.82 -20.14 -7.32
C THR A 83 2.93 -21.07 -7.76
N GLY A 84 2.76 -22.37 -7.51
CA GLY A 84 3.73 -23.41 -7.88
C GLY A 84 5.01 -23.36 -7.03
N GLY A 85 6.00 -24.16 -7.43
CA GLY A 85 7.29 -24.23 -6.74
C GLY A 85 7.31 -25.13 -5.50
N THR A 86 8.40 -25.07 -4.75
CA THR A 86 8.61 -25.83 -3.50
C THR A 86 8.77 -24.85 -2.35
N SER A 87 7.72 -24.68 -1.55
CA SER A 87 7.68 -23.71 -0.43
C SER A 87 8.13 -22.30 -0.85
N PRO A 88 7.46 -21.69 -1.85
CA PRO A 88 7.90 -20.42 -2.40
C PRO A 88 7.80 -19.29 -1.38
N SER A 89 8.71 -18.32 -1.47
CA SER A 89 8.66 -17.10 -0.67
C SER A 89 9.11 -15.88 -1.47
N LEU A 90 8.62 -14.71 -1.06
CA LEU A 90 8.93 -13.41 -1.64
C LEU A 90 9.27 -12.44 -0.51
N GLN A 91 10.44 -11.81 -0.57
CA GLN A 91 10.75 -10.67 0.28
C GLN A 91 9.95 -9.45 -0.21
N ALA A 92 9.23 -8.78 0.68
CA ALA A 92 8.44 -7.60 0.34
C ALA A 92 8.45 -6.58 1.49
N CYS A 93 8.24 -5.31 1.15
CA CYS A 93 7.98 -4.25 2.12
C CYS A 93 7.09 -3.16 1.52
N ALA A 94 6.33 -2.50 2.39
CA ALA A 94 5.57 -1.32 2.03
C ALA A 94 5.59 -0.29 3.16
N PHE A 95 5.51 0.99 2.80
CA PHE A 95 5.46 2.09 3.75
C PHE A 95 4.77 3.31 3.15
N VAL A 96 4.39 4.24 4.01
CA VAL A 96 3.73 5.49 3.63
C VAL A 96 4.61 6.66 4.04
N VAL A 97 4.79 7.61 3.13
CA VAL A 97 5.45 8.89 3.41
C VAL A 97 4.39 9.99 3.43
N PHE A 98 4.14 10.58 4.59
CA PHE A 98 3.18 11.67 4.72
C PHE A 98 3.73 12.98 4.13
N GLY A 99 2.88 13.69 3.39
CA GLY A 99 3.15 15.00 2.84
C GLY A 99 2.04 16.00 3.19
N GLY A 100 2.22 17.27 2.80
CA GLY A 100 1.17 18.28 2.95
C GLY A 100 1.11 19.04 4.28
N ALA A 101 2.13 18.94 5.14
CA ALA A 101 2.21 19.76 6.36
C ALA A 101 2.41 21.26 6.02
N MET A 102 1.32 22.03 5.97
CA MET A 102 1.38 23.49 5.97
C MET A 102 1.49 24.00 7.41
N THR A 103 2.70 24.36 7.84
CA THR A 103 2.86 25.48 8.77
C THR A 103 4.16 26.21 8.48
N LEU A 104 4.06 27.42 7.94
CA LEU A 104 5.14 28.40 8.02
C LEU A 104 5.29 28.80 9.51
N PRO A 105 6.52 29.05 10.00
CA PRO A 105 6.72 29.53 11.37
C PRO A 105 5.99 30.85 11.60
N VAL A 106 5.38 31.01 12.77
CA VAL A 106 5.03 32.32 13.33
C VAL A 106 6.18 32.84 14.18
#